data_AF-V5SIR3-F1
#
_entry.id   AF-V5SIR3-F1
#
_cell.length_a   1.000
_cell.length_b   1.000
_cell.length_c   1.000
_cell.angle_alpha   90.00
_cell.angle_beta   90.00
_cell.angle_gamma   90.00
#
_symmetry.space_group_name_H-M   'P 1'
#
loop_
_entity.id
_entity.type
_entity.pdbx_description
1 polymer ?
#
loop_
_entity_poly.entity_id
_entity_poly.type
_entity_poly.pdbx_seq_one_letter_code
_entity_poly.pdbx_strand_id
1 'polypeptide(L)' 'MRTLYKKAKLITEAEARYIIAHGTASSSEWVVVQHMDQWFDIRGMTKAEITEHIEDLDRKLAADLAAGIENPH' A
#
# COMPACT_ATOMS: atom_id res chain seq x y z
N MET A 1 16.39 -10.36 5.62
CA MET A 1 15.63 -9.36 4.84
C MET A 1 14.76 -10.09 3.83
N ARG A 2 13.48 -10.34 4.14
CA ARG A 2 12.53 -10.94 3.20
C ARG A 2 11.82 -9.80 2.47
N THR A 3 11.93 -9.79 1.15
CA THR A 3 11.32 -8.81 0.25
C THR A 3 9.80 -9.01 0.24
N LEU A 4 9.10 -8.38 1.18
CA LEU A 4 7.63 -8.46 1.33
C LEU A 4 6.87 -7.71 0.21
N TYR A 5 7.57 -6.88 -0.57
CA TYR A 5 7.05 -6.13 -1.72
C TYR A 5 6.55 -6.98 -2.91
N LYS A 6 6.61 -8.32 -2.85
CA LYS A 6 6.27 -9.15 -4.03
C LYS A 6 4.77 -9.28 -4.28
N LYS A 7 3.90 -8.95 -3.32
CA LYS A 7 2.44 -9.13 -3.48
C LYS A 7 1.66 -7.82 -3.60
N ALA A 8 2.08 -6.77 -2.90
CA ALA A 8 1.50 -5.43 -3.08
C ALA A 8 1.95 -4.88 -4.43
N LYS A 9 1.02 -4.68 -5.35
CA LYS A 9 1.34 -4.13 -6.68
C LYS A 9 1.08 -2.63 -6.66
N LEU A 10 2.10 -1.84 -6.99
CA LEU A 10 1.91 -0.41 -7.23
C LEU A 10 0.98 -0.24 -8.43
N ILE A 11 -0.12 0.48 -8.21
CA ILE A 11 -1.13 0.78 -9.20
C ILE A 11 -1.29 2.30 -9.30
N THR A 12 -1.86 2.76 -10.40
CA THR A 12 -2.23 4.17 -10.55
C THR A 12 -3.50 4.50 -9.76
N GLU A 13 -3.74 5.78 -9.48
CA GLU A 13 -5.01 6.23 -8.89
C GLU A 13 -6.22 5.78 -9.73
N ALA A 14 -6.12 5.86 -11.06
CA ALA A 14 -7.18 5.43 -11.97
C ALA A 14 -7.49 3.93 -11.81
N GLU A 15 -6.46 3.09 -11.69
CA GLU A 15 -6.62 1.66 -11.42
C GLU A 15 -7.20 1.40 -10.03
N ALA A 16 -6.76 2.15 -9.01
CA ALA A 16 -7.29 2.01 -7.66
C ALA A 16 -8.78 2.35 -7.61
N ARG A 17 -9.17 3.47 -8.23
CA ARG A 17 -10.58 3.87 -8.37
C ARG A 17 -11.39 2.84 -9.15
N TYR A 18 -10.82 2.26 -10.20
CA TYR A 18 -11.46 1.18 -10.95
C TYR A 18 -11.67 -0.06 -10.08
N ILE A 19 -10.67 -0.46 -9.30
CA ILE A 19 -10.75 -1.61 -8.37
C ILE A 19 -11.75 -1.34 -7.24
N ILE A 20 -11.83 -0.11 -6.72
CA ILE A 20 -12.83 0.28 -5.72
C ILE A 20 -14.24 0.25 -6.33
N ALA A 21 -14.41 0.78 -7.55
CA ALA A 21 -15.71 0.92 -8.19
C ALA A 21 -16.26 -0.40 -8.76
N HIS A 22 -15.39 -1.27 -9.26
CA HIS A 22 -15.74 -2.54 -9.89
C HIS A 22 -15.37 -3.76 -9.04
N GLY A 23 -14.69 -3.55 -7.92
CA GLY A 23 -14.37 -4.61 -6.98
C GLY A 23 -15.67 -5.15 -6.40
N THR A 24 -16.00 -6.38 -6.78
CA THR A 24 -17.08 -7.18 -6.17
C THR A 24 -16.76 -7.59 -4.73
N ALA A 25 -15.86 -6.86 -4.06
CA ALA A 25 -15.45 -7.14 -2.71
C ALA A 25 -16.69 -7.02 -1.83
N SER A 26 -17.09 -8.17 -1.29
CA SER A 26 -17.93 -8.24 -0.11
C SER A 26 -17.42 -7.20 0.89
N SER A 27 -18.33 -6.50 1.57
CA SER A 27 -18.15 -5.24 2.30
C SER A 27 -17.08 -5.24 3.42
N SER A 28 -16.18 -6.23 3.46
CA SER A 28 -15.17 -6.48 4.49
C SER A 28 -13.78 -6.83 3.93
N GLU A 29 -13.58 -6.87 2.60
CA GLU A 29 -12.27 -7.19 2.01
C GLU A 29 -11.53 -5.91 1.55
N TRP A 30 -10.36 -5.68 2.14
CA TRP A 30 -9.48 -4.58 1.79
C TRP A 30 -8.82 -4.89 0.44
N VAL A 31 -9.15 -4.12 -0.60
CA VAL A 31 -8.67 -4.39 -1.97
C VAL A 31 -7.55 -3.45 -2.42
N VAL A 32 -7.49 -2.25 -1.86
CA VAL A 32 -6.44 -1.26 -2.16
C VAL A 32 -6.04 -0.53 -0.89
N VAL A 33 -4.78 -0.09 -0.84
CA VAL A 33 -4.24 0.79 0.20
C VAL A 33 -3.66 2.02 -0.50
N GLN A 34 -4.01 3.20 0.00
CA GLN A 34 -3.34 4.44 -0.34
C GLN A 34 -2.31 4.75 0.74
N HIS A 35 -1.08 5.03 0.34
CA HIS A 35 -0.03 5.53 1.23
C HIS A 35 0.64 6.71 0.56
N MET A 36 0.51 7.90 1.16
CA MET A 36 0.83 9.18 0.53
C MET A 36 0.08 9.34 -0.81
N ASP A 37 0.81 9.44 -1.92
CA ASP A 37 0.31 9.54 -3.30
C ASP A 37 0.41 8.22 -4.08
N GLN A 38 0.84 7.16 -3.41
CA GLN A 38 0.99 5.84 -4.02
C GLN A 38 -0.18 4.93 -3.67
N TRP A 39 -0.68 4.23 -4.68
CA TRP A 39 -1.76 3.28 -4.54
C TRP A 39 -1.21 1.86 -4.70
N PHE A 40 -1.66 0.97 -3.83
CA PHE A 40 -1.22 -0.42 -3.79
C PHE A 40 -2.43 -1.34 -3.88
N ASP A 41 -2.41 -2.26 -4.84
CA ASP A 41 -3.33 -3.39 -4.90
C ASP A 41 -2.88 -4.46 -3.89
N ILE A 42 -3.78 -4.79 -2.97
CA ILE A 42 -3.53 -5.73 -1.87
C ILE A 42 -4.47 -6.95 -1.92
N ARG A 43 -5.18 -7.18 -3.03
CA ARG A 43 -6.18 -8.28 -3.16
C ARG A 43 -5.61 -9.69 -2.96
N GLY A 44 -4.29 -9.85 -3.03
CA GLY A 44 -3.58 -11.11 -2.78
C GLY A 44 -2.95 -11.23 -1.39
N MET A 45 -3.23 -10.30 -0.48
CA MET A 45 -2.61 -10.22 0.84
C MET A 45 -3.60 -10.56 1.94
N THR A 46 -3.14 -11.32 2.92
CA THR A 46 -3.88 -11.55 4.17
C THR A 46 -3.87 -10.29 5.05
N LYS A 47 -4.80 -10.20 6.00
CA LYS A 47 -4.83 -9.09 6.97
C LYS A 47 -3.49 -8.88 7.69
N ALA A 48 -2.80 -9.97 8.05
CA ALA A 48 -1.48 -9.90 8.68
C ALA A 48 -0.43 -9.29 7.73
N GLU A 49 -0.40 -9.75 6.47
CA GLU A 49 0.51 -9.21 5.45
C GLU A 49 0.22 -7.73 5.16
N ILE A 50 -1.05 -7.31 5.16
CA ILE A 50 -1.44 -5.90 4.98
C ILE A 50 -0.92 -5.05 6.15
N THR A 51 -1.12 -5.49 7.39
CA THR A 51 -0.60 -4.79 8.57
C THR A 51 0.92 -4.67 8.52
N GLU A 52 1.63 -5.78 8.26
CA GLU A 52 3.09 -5.78 8.14
C GLU A 52 3.57 -4.83 7.02
N HIS A 53 2.82 -4.75 5.92
CA HIS A 53 3.14 -3.85 4.81
C HIS A 53 2.98 -2.38 5.19
N ILE A 54 1.89 -2.02 5.87
CA ILE A 54 1.67 -0.65 6.36
C ILE A 54 2.76 -0.27 7.37
N GLU A 55 3.12 -1.17 8.29
CA GLU A 55 4.20 -0.93 9.27
C GLU A 55 5.58 -0.79 8.60
N ASP A 56 5.83 -1.48 7.49
CA ASP A 56 7.07 -1.30 6.72
C ASP A 56 7.10 0.05 5.99
N LEU A 57 5.98 0.46 5.40
CA LEU A 57 5.83 1.77 4.75
C LEU A 57 6.01 2.92 5.76
N ASP A 58 5.40 2.81 6.93
CA ASP A 58 5.52 3.80 8.01
C ASP A 58 6.95 3.87 8.55
N ARG A 59 7.61 2.72 8.76
CA ARG A 59 9.03 2.67 9.15
C ARG A 59 9.94 3.29 8.10
N LYS A 60 9.66 3.07 6.82
CA LYS A 60 10.43 3.67 5.73
C LYS A 60 10.24 5.18 5.70
N LEU A 61 9.00 5.66 5.89
CA LEU A 61 8.71 7.08 6.03
C LEU A 61 9.43 7.70 7.23
N ALA A 62 9.37 7.06 8.39
CA ALA A 62 10.05 7.53 9.59
C ALA A 62 11.57 7.57 9.39
N ALA A 63 12.13 6.60 8.67
CA ALA A 63 13.55 6.58 8.31
C ALA A 63 13.91 7.69 7.31
N ASP A 64 13.11 7.94 6.28
CA ASP A 64 13.29 9.05 5.32
C ASP A 64 13.22 10.41 6.04
N LEU A 65 12.23 10.58 6.92
CA LEU A 65 12.06 11.79 7.73
C LEU A 65 13.24 12.00 8.69
N ALA A 66 13.69 10.93 9.38
CA ALA A 66 14.84 10.99 10.27
C ALA A 66 16.18 11.20 9.53
N ALA A 67 16.27 10.76 8.28
CA ALA A 67 17.43 10.97 7.43
C ALA A 67 17.52 12.41 6.87
N GLY A 68 16.53 13.27 7.16
CA GLY A 68 16.49 14.63 6.62
C GLY A 68 16.33 14.66 5.10
N ILE A 69 15.86 13.56 4.51
CA ILE A 69 15.41 13.55 3.13
C ILE A 69 14.06 14.26 3.17
N GLU A 70 14.10 15.59 3.12
CA GLU A 70 12.94 16.41 2.78
C GLU A 70 12.48 15.94 1.41
N ASN A 71 11.53 15.01 1.41
CA ASN A 71 10.93 14.45 0.22
C ASN A 71 10.45 15.63 -0.65
N PRO A 72 11.12 15.97 -1.76
CA PRO A 72 10.69 17.10 -2.57
C PRO A 72 9.41 16.66 -3.27
N HIS A 73 8.31 17.26 -2.82
CA HIS A 73 6.98 17.32 -3.42
C HIS A 73 6.82 16.77 -4.84
#